data_AF-A0A2U3NDA9-F1
#
_entry.id   AF-A0A2U3NDA9-F1
#
_cell.length_a   1.000
_cell.length_b   1.000
_cell.length_c   1.000
_cell.angle_alpha   90.00
_cell.angle_beta   90.00
_cell.angle_gamma   90.00
#
_symmetry.space_group_name_H-M   'P 1'
#
loop_
_entity.id
_entity.type
_entity.pdbx_description
1 polymer ?
#
loop_
_entity_poly.entity_id
_entity_poly.type
_entity_poly.pdbx_seq_one_letter_code
_entity_poly.pdbx_strand_id
1 'polypeptide(L)'
;MDFSHVELSPQDQEFLEDTRAFIGKHVTDEVLARQLEFGENFDEQVHLALGEAGYLASDWKAEADGGFSPVRRRIFQLEIARAHTPWYHWGTTSVVARLVQQFGAPELTDKVLPGVLSGEIRLLPGVHRAGGGLRRRDLPDPGGAGGGWIQLDYQRLQDVHL
;
A
#
# COMPACT_ATOMS: atom_id res chain seq x y z
N MET A 1 18.83 -17.32 -21.02
CA MET A 1 17.71 -16.72 -20.27
C MET A 1 16.45 -17.31 -20.89
N ASP A 2 15.67 -18.02 -20.11
CA ASP A 2 14.44 -18.66 -20.58
C ASP A 2 13.28 -17.66 -20.45
N PHE A 3 12.56 -17.45 -21.55
CA PHE A 3 11.40 -16.56 -21.64
C PHE A 3 10.12 -17.33 -21.97
N SER A 4 10.13 -18.64 -21.76
CA SER A 4 8.94 -19.48 -21.89
C SER A 4 7.84 -19.03 -20.92
N HIS A 5 6.59 -19.31 -21.29
CA HIS A 5 5.44 -19.00 -20.45
C HIS A 5 5.46 -19.87 -19.20
N VAL A 6 5.25 -19.25 -18.03
CA VAL A 6 5.03 -19.97 -16.78
C VAL A 6 3.62 -20.54 -16.80
N GLU A 7 3.49 -21.86 -16.70
CA GLU A 7 2.20 -22.52 -16.53
C GLU A 7 1.67 -22.27 -15.11
N LEU A 8 0.47 -21.70 -15.02
CA LEU A 8 -0.20 -21.45 -13.74
C LEU A 8 -1.03 -22.66 -13.32
N SER A 9 -1.09 -22.90 -12.01
CA SER A 9 -2.06 -23.84 -11.46
C SER A 9 -3.49 -23.33 -11.70
N PRO A 10 -4.51 -24.20 -11.71
CA PRO A 10 -5.91 -23.76 -11.83
C PRO A 10 -6.29 -22.71 -10.78
N GLN A 11 -5.79 -22.84 -9.55
CA GLN A 11 -6.04 -21.92 -8.45
C GLN A 11 -5.33 -20.57 -8.60
N ASP A 12 -4.18 -20.54 -9.28
CA ASP A 12 -3.48 -19.28 -9.58
C ASP A 12 -4.07 -18.60 -10.83
N GLN A 13 -4.61 -19.38 -11.75
CA GLN A 13 -5.36 -18.86 -12.90
C GLN A 13 -6.66 -18.19 -12.45
N GLU A 14 -7.42 -18.81 -11.55
CA GLU A 14 -8.61 -18.21 -10.93
C GLU A 14 -8.25 -16.90 -10.21
N PHE A 15 -7.19 -16.91 -9.40
CA PHE A 15 -6.71 -15.70 -8.72
C PHE A 15 -6.31 -14.58 -9.69
N LEU A 16 -5.68 -14.92 -10.82
CA LEU A 16 -5.34 -13.95 -11.87
C LEU A 16 -6.60 -13.29 -12.46
N GLU A 17 -7.62 -14.09 -12.75
CA GLU A 17 -8.89 -13.61 -13.32
C GLU A 17 -9.65 -12.73 -12.33
N ASP A 18 -9.75 -13.15 -11.07
CA ASP A 18 -10.36 -12.37 -9.99
C ASP A 18 -9.62 -11.05 -9.76
N THR A 19 -8.29 -11.08 -9.76
CA THR A 19 -7.45 -9.88 -9.60
C THR A 19 -7.69 -8.91 -10.75
N ARG A 20 -7.76 -9.39 -12.00
CA ARG A 20 -8.07 -8.57 -13.18
C ARG A 20 -9.45 -7.95 -13.11
N ALA A 21 -10.46 -8.75 -12.77
CA ALA A 21 -11.82 -8.27 -12.65
C ALA A 21 -11.94 -7.21 -11.55
N PHE A 22 -11.29 -7.43 -10.40
CA PHE A 22 -11.24 -6.48 -9.30
C PHE A 22 -10.57 -5.16 -9.72
N ILE A 23 -9.36 -5.23 -10.27
CA ILE A 23 -8.61 -4.03 -10.67
C ILE A 23 -9.37 -3.27 -11.76
N GLY A 24 -9.89 -3.96 -12.78
CA GLY A 24 -10.64 -3.32 -13.86
C GLY A 24 -11.95 -2.65 -13.41
N LYS A 25 -12.55 -3.14 -12.32
CA LYS A 25 -13.73 -2.51 -11.71
C LYS A 25 -13.40 -1.16 -11.05
N HIS A 26 -12.21 -1.04 -10.45
CA HIS A 26 -11.83 0.13 -9.65
C HIS A 26 -10.95 1.12 -10.42
N VAL A 27 -10.08 0.64 -11.30
CA VAL A 27 -9.20 1.46 -12.14
C VAL A 27 -9.91 1.75 -13.46
N THR A 28 -10.86 2.68 -13.41
CA THR A 28 -11.67 3.08 -14.56
C THR A 28 -10.92 4.04 -15.48
N ASP A 29 -11.43 4.23 -16.69
CA ASP A 29 -10.90 5.23 -17.63
C ASP A 29 -10.93 6.65 -17.04
N GLU A 30 -11.90 6.97 -16.18
CA GLU A 30 -11.99 8.25 -15.47
C GLU A 30 -10.84 8.42 -14.47
N VAL A 31 -10.54 7.38 -13.69
CA VAL A 31 -9.38 7.36 -12.78
C VAL A 31 -8.10 7.59 -13.57
N LEU A 32 -7.91 6.87 -14.68
CA LEU A 32 -6.72 7.03 -15.53
C LEU A 32 -6.64 8.42 -16.18
N ALA A 33 -7.76 8.97 -16.65
CA ALA A 33 -7.82 10.31 -17.24
C ALA A 33 -7.44 11.39 -16.22
N ARG A 34 -7.97 11.31 -15.00
CA ARG A 34 -7.62 12.22 -13.91
C ARG A 34 -6.12 12.16 -13.58
N GLN A 35 -5.53 10.97 -13.51
CA GLN A 35 -4.09 10.83 -13.29
C GLN A 35 -3.27 11.54 -14.37
N LEU A 36 -3.67 11.40 -15.64
CA LEU A 36 -2.97 12.02 -16.76
C LEU A 36 -3.13 13.55 -16.77
N GLU A 37 -4.31 14.04 -16.39
CA GLU A 37 -4.60 15.47 -16.33
C GLU A 37 -3.81 16.19 -15.24
N PHE A 38 -3.79 15.63 -14.02
CA PHE A 38 -3.18 16.28 -12.85
C PHE A 38 -1.76 15.80 -12.55
N GLY A 39 -1.30 14.71 -13.19
CA GLY A 39 -0.01 14.08 -12.88
C GLY A 39 0.02 13.41 -11.50
N GLU A 40 -1.14 13.18 -10.89
CA GLU A 40 -1.27 12.53 -9.58
C GLU A 40 -1.35 11.01 -9.77
N ASN A 41 -0.37 10.26 -9.27
CA ASN A 41 -0.45 8.79 -9.28
C ASN A 41 -1.11 8.23 -8.01
N PHE A 42 -2.11 8.91 -7.46
CA PHE A 42 -2.82 8.44 -6.27
C PHE A 42 -4.32 8.66 -6.42
N ASP A 43 -5.06 7.58 -6.21
CA ASP A 43 -6.50 7.61 -6.06
C ASP A 43 -6.85 6.90 -4.75
N GLU A 44 -7.49 7.63 -3.83
CA GLU A 44 -7.82 7.11 -2.52
C GLU A 44 -8.91 6.04 -2.57
N GLN A 45 -9.90 6.17 -3.46
CA GLN A 45 -10.98 5.20 -3.54
C GLN A 45 -10.45 3.86 -4.03
N VAL A 46 -9.57 3.88 -5.03
CA VAL A 46 -8.86 2.68 -5.49
C VAL A 46 -8.01 2.08 -4.37
N HIS A 47 -7.29 2.92 -3.62
CA HIS A 47 -6.42 2.44 -2.54
C HIS A 47 -7.20 1.80 -1.38
N LEU A 48 -8.29 2.44 -0.94
CA LEU A 48 -9.17 1.91 0.10
C LEU A 48 -9.86 0.63 -0.35
N ALA A 49 -10.28 0.55 -1.62
CA ALA A 49 -10.86 -0.69 -2.16
C ALA A 49 -9.86 -1.86 -2.11
N LEU A 50 -8.59 -1.63 -2.46
CA LEU A 50 -7.53 -2.64 -2.33
C LEU A 50 -7.32 -3.07 -0.87
N GLY A 51 -7.43 -2.14 0.08
CA GLY A 51 -7.36 -2.42 1.52
C GLY A 51 -8.54 -3.24 2.02
N GLU A 52 -9.76 -2.84 1.68
CA GLU A 52 -11.01 -3.53 2.04
C GLU A 52 -11.05 -4.97 1.49
N ALA A 53 -10.61 -5.16 0.25
CA ALA A 53 -10.50 -6.48 -0.36
C ALA A 53 -9.31 -7.31 0.18
N GLY A 54 -8.51 -6.76 1.10
CA GLY A 54 -7.42 -7.46 1.76
C GLY A 54 -6.15 -7.63 0.92
N TYR A 55 -6.06 -7.01 -0.26
CA TYR A 55 -4.88 -7.10 -1.13
C TYR A 55 -3.64 -6.46 -0.47
N LEU A 56 -3.82 -5.32 0.21
CA LEU A 56 -2.72 -4.64 0.93
C LEU A 56 -2.16 -5.53 2.04
N ALA A 57 -3.05 -6.10 2.86
CA ALA A 57 -2.66 -7.06 3.91
C ALA A 57 -1.95 -8.29 3.33
N SER A 58 -2.48 -8.85 2.23
CA SER A 58 -1.95 -10.06 1.60
C SER A 58 -0.59 -9.83 0.93
N ASP A 59 -0.38 -8.68 0.31
CA ASP A 59 0.92 -8.30 -0.26
C ASP A 59 1.96 -8.06 0.86
N TRP A 60 1.54 -7.47 1.98
CA TRP A 60 2.42 -7.16 3.10
C TRP A 60 2.82 -8.37 3.96
N LYS A 61 1.89 -9.28 4.26
CA LYS A 61 2.15 -10.43 5.15
C LYS A 61 3.05 -11.48 4.50
N ALA A 62 3.72 -12.27 5.34
CA ALA A 62 4.37 -13.50 4.86
C ALA A 62 3.31 -14.54 4.50
N GLU A 63 3.63 -15.48 3.60
CA GLU A 63 2.71 -16.56 3.20
C GLU A 63 2.23 -17.37 4.42
N ALA A 64 3.13 -17.64 5.37
CA ALA A 64 2.82 -18.35 6.62
C ALA A 64 1.79 -17.61 7.51
N ASP A 65 1.65 -16.30 7.35
CA ASP A 65 0.72 -15.44 8.10
C ASP A 65 -0.54 -15.08 7.28
N GLY A 66 -0.80 -15.82 6.19
CA GLY A 66 -1.93 -15.60 5.30
C GLY A 66 -1.68 -14.56 4.20
N GLY A 67 -0.42 -14.22 3.93
CA GLY A 67 -0.03 -13.41 2.77
C GLY A 67 -0.04 -14.19 1.46
N PHE A 68 0.24 -13.50 0.36
CA PHE A 68 0.36 -14.14 -0.94
C PHE A 68 1.55 -15.10 -1.02
N SER A 69 1.35 -16.22 -1.72
CA SER A 69 2.44 -17.05 -2.23
C SER A 69 3.30 -16.24 -3.22
N PRO A 70 4.55 -16.65 -3.51
CA PRO A 70 5.41 -15.94 -4.46
C PRO A 70 4.77 -15.74 -5.85
N VAL A 71 4.05 -16.75 -6.35
CA VAL A 71 3.34 -16.69 -7.64
C VAL A 71 2.19 -15.68 -7.59
N ARG A 72 1.32 -15.76 -6.57
CA ARG A 72 0.19 -14.83 -6.41
C ARG A 72 0.64 -13.39 -6.20
N ARG A 73 1.69 -13.17 -5.40
CA ARG A 73 2.30 -11.85 -5.22
C ARG A 73 2.77 -11.29 -6.57
N ARG A 74 3.41 -12.13 -7.39
CA ARG A 74 3.88 -11.71 -8.71
C ARG A 74 2.72 -11.40 -9.66
N ILE A 75 1.68 -12.24 -9.68
CA ILE A 75 0.45 -12.00 -10.43
C ILE A 75 -0.14 -10.64 -10.04
N PHE A 76 -0.39 -10.41 -8.76
CA PHE A 76 -0.95 -9.17 -8.25
C PHE A 76 -0.14 -7.94 -8.68
N GLN A 77 1.17 -7.95 -8.46
CA GLN A 77 2.06 -6.85 -8.84
C GLN A 77 2.07 -6.57 -10.35
N LEU A 78 2.01 -7.63 -11.17
CA LEU A 78 1.96 -7.48 -12.63
C LEU A 78 0.63 -6.89 -13.10
N GLU A 79 -0.49 -7.32 -12.53
CA GLU A 79 -1.80 -6.82 -12.94
C GLU A 79 -2.04 -5.38 -12.47
N ILE A 80 -1.54 -5.03 -11.28
CA ILE A 80 -1.51 -3.65 -10.83
C ILE A 80 -0.72 -2.75 -11.80
N ALA A 81 0.48 -3.20 -12.21
CA ALA A 81 1.32 -2.47 -13.15
C ALA A 81 0.66 -2.38 -14.54
N ARG A 82 0.05 -3.47 -15.02
CA ARG A 82 -0.65 -3.55 -16.30
C ARG A 82 -1.82 -2.58 -16.38
N ALA A 83 -2.56 -2.42 -15.28
CA ALA A 83 -3.69 -1.50 -15.21
C ALA A 83 -3.29 -0.04 -14.97
N HIS A 84 -2.00 0.28 -14.84
CA HIS A 84 -1.53 1.63 -14.50
C HIS A 84 -2.21 2.18 -13.22
N THR A 85 -2.38 1.31 -12.23
CA THR A 85 -3.09 1.64 -10.99
C THR A 85 -2.39 2.81 -10.26
N PRO A 86 -3.13 3.84 -9.81
CA PRO A 86 -2.60 4.97 -9.05
C PRO A 86 -2.28 4.57 -7.60
N TRP A 87 -1.11 3.96 -7.37
CA TRP A 87 -0.79 3.34 -6.08
C TRP A 87 0.67 3.50 -5.64
N TYR A 88 1.43 4.41 -6.26
CA TYR A 88 2.89 4.50 -6.09
C TYR A 88 3.38 4.53 -4.63
N HIS A 89 2.57 5.07 -3.72
CA HIS A 89 2.91 5.25 -2.31
C HIS A 89 2.94 3.92 -1.53
N TRP A 90 2.29 2.87 -2.02
CA TRP A 90 2.17 1.59 -1.30
C TRP A 90 3.54 0.94 -1.05
N GLY A 91 4.43 0.93 -2.04
CA GLY A 91 5.77 0.38 -1.88
C GLY A 91 6.55 1.04 -0.73
N THR A 92 6.49 2.36 -0.64
CA THR A 92 7.11 3.10 0.47
C THR A 92 6.41 2.84 1.80
N THR A 93 5.07 2.91 1.81
CA THR A 93 4.26 2.70 3.03
C THR A 93 4.51 1.32 3.62
N SER A 94 4.53 0.27 2.79
CA SER A 94 4.74 -1.11 3.20
C SER A 94 6.12 -1.32 3.85
N VAL A 95 7.18 -0.74 3.29
CA VAL A 95 8.53 -0.78 3.86
C VAL A 95 8.57 -0.09 5.21
N VAL A 96 8.00 1.11 5.31
CA VAL A 96 7.98 1.85 6.58
C VAL A 96 7.16 1.09 7.64
N ALA A 97 6.04 0.48 7.26
CA ALA A 97 5.24 -0.34 8.17
C ALA A 97 6.02 -1.56 8.71
N ARG A 98 6.88 -2.20 7.88
CA ARG A 98 7.78 -3.26 8.37
C ARG A 98 8.77 -2.74 9.39
N LEU A 99 9.32 -1.54 9.17
CA LEU A 99 10.25 -0.93 10.12
C LEU A 99 9.57 -0.55 11.43
N VAL A 100 8.31 -0.09 11.39
CA VAL A 100 7.50 0.12 12.60
C VAL A 100 7.29 -1.20 13.34
N GLN A 101 6.90 -2.27 12.65
CA GLN A 101 6.75 -3.58 13.27
C GLN A 101 8.06 -4.10 13.89
N GLN A 102 9.21 -3.85 13.24
CA GLN A 102 10.50 -4.38 13.68
C GLN A 102 11.15 -3.55 14.80
N PHE A 103 10.98 -2.23 14.79
CA PHE A 103 11.74 -1.30 15.65
C PHE A 103 10.88 -0.34 16.46
N GLY A 104 9.58 -0.27 16.17
CA GLY A 104 8.64 0.61 16.86
C GLY A 104 8.24 0.08 18.24
N ALA A 105 7.76 0.98 19.10
CA ALA A 105 7.08 0.57 20.32
C ALA A 105 5.87 -0.33 19.99
N PRO A 106 5.58 -1.39 20.77
CA PRO A 106 4.45 -2.29 20.52
C PRO A 106 3.11 -1.55 20.35
N GLU A 107 2.87 -0.55 21.19
CA GLU A 107 1.63 0.25 21.19
C GLU A 107 1.48 1.06 19.89
N LEU A 108 2.60 1.51 19.32
CA LEU A 108 2.61 2.20 18.03
C LEU A 108 2.26 1.24 16.89
N THR A 109 2.84 0.05 16.90
CA THR A 109 2.59 -0.99 15.90
C THR A 109 1.11 -1.39 15.91
N ASP A 110 0.56 -1.69 17.08
CA ASP A 110 -0.84 -2.10 17.24
C ASP A 110 -1.84 -1.04 16.77
N LYS A 111 -1.48 0.24 16.93
CA LYS A 111 -2.32 1.37 16.49
C LYS A 111 -2.23 1.65 15.00
N VAL A 112 -1.02 1.59 14.42
CA VAL A 112 -0.76 2.06 13.05
C VAL A 112 -0.98 0.95 12.02
N LEU A 113 -0.57 -0.28 12.33
CA LEU A 113 -0.54 -1.36 11.35
C LEU A 113 -1.94 -1.71 10.80
N PRO A 114 -3.02 -1.81 11.61
CA PRO A 114 -4.36 -2.08 11.07
C PRO A 114 -4.81 -1.03 10.06
N GLY A 115 -4.58 0.26 10.34
CA GLY A 115 -4.92 1.35 9.43
C GLY A 115 -4.08 1.36 8.16
N VAL A 116 -2.82 0.92 8.22
CA VAL A 116 -1.98 0.78 7.02
C VAL A 116 -2.51 -0.35 6.13
N LEU A 117 -2.86 -1.50 6.73
CA LEU A 117 -3.32 -2.66 5.98
C LEU A 117 -4.75 -2.50 5.44
N SER A 118 -5.56 -1.62 6.02
CA SER A 118 -6.86 -1.20 5.46
C SER A 118 -6.74 -0.07 4.42
N GLY A 119 -5.57 0.55 4.27
CA GLY A 119 -5.32 1.67 3.36
C GLY A 119 -5.69 3.06 3.93
N GLU A 120 -6.26 3.12 5.14
CA GLU A 120 -6.64 4.38 5.81
C GLU A 120 -5.43 5.22 6.25
N ILE A 121 -4.33 4.56 6.60
CA ILE A 121 -3.09 5.20 7.03
C ILE A 121 -2.02 5.00 5.96
N ARG A 122 -1.43 6.11 5.53
CA ARG A 122 -0.31 6.12 4.59
C ARG A 122 0.93 6.64 5.28
N LEU A 123 2.04 5.92 5.12
CA LEU A 123 3.31 6.22 5.80
C LEU A 123 4.34 6.75 4.81
N LEU A 124 4.98 7.85 5.19
CA LEU A 124 6.10 8.42 4.44
C LEU A 124 7.34 8.54 5.34
N PRO A 125 8.54 8.26 4.79
CA PRO A 125 9.80 8.52 5.47
C PRO A 125 9.89 10.01 5.82
N GLY A 126 10.06 10.32 7.10
CA GLY A 126 10.21 11.70 7.52
C GLY A 126 11.60 12.25 7.21
N VAL A 127 11.66 13.45 6.64
CA VAL A 127 12.90 14.25 6.62
C VAL A 127 13.12 14.85 8.01
N HIS A 128 14.31 14.63 8.57
CA HIS A 128 14.70 15.15 9.87
C HIS A 128 14.63 16.69 9.92
N ARG A 129 13.90 17.25 10.87
CA ARG A 129 14.10 18.61 11.38
C ARG A 129 14.27 18.51 12.90
N ALA A 130 15.32 19.11 13.43
CA ALA A 130 15.62 19.10 14.86
C ALA A 130 14.36 19.47 15.68
N GLY A 131 13.88 18.53 16.49
CA GLY A 131 12.75 18.72 17.43
C GLY A 131 11.42 18.02 17.10
N GLY A 132 11.28 17.29 15.99
CA GLY A 132 10.01 16.67 15.59
C GLY A 132 9.70 15.33 16.28
N GLY A 133 8.63 15.25 17.07
CA GLY A 133 7.95 13.97 17.36
C GLY A 133 7.03 13.55 16.21
N LEU A 134 6.38 12.38 16.31
CA LEU A 134 5.26 12.02 15.43
C LEU A 134 4.21 13.14 15.54
N ARG A 135 3.97 13.85 14.45
CA ARG A 135 2.79 14.70 14.32
C ARG A 135 2.00 14.17 13.14
N ARG A 136 0.71 13.90 13.37
CA ARG A 136 -0.29 14.03 12.30
C ARG A 136 -0.14 15.46 11.81
N ARG A 137 0.51 15.65 10.68
CA ARG A 137 0.58 16.95 10.04
C ARG A 137 -0.60 16.96 9.08
N ASP A 138 -1.55 17.86 9.31
CA ASP A 138 -2.54 18.22 8.31
C ASP A 138 -1.79 18.97 7.21
N LEU A 139 -1.03 18.22 6.39
CA LEU A 139 -0.52 18.75 5.14
C LEU A 139 -1.75 19.07 4.28
N PRO A 140 -1.78 20.21 3.59
CA PRO A 140 -2.80 20.45 2.59
C PRO A 140 -2.76 19.26 1.63
N ASP A 141 -3.88 18.56 1.61
CA ASP A 141 -4.12 17.43 0.75
C ASP A 141 -3.98 17.91 -0.70
N PRO A 142 -2.94 17.49 -1.43
CA PRO A 142 -2.73 17.98 -2.78
C PRO A 142 -3.90 17.63 -3.71
N GLY A 143 -4.76 16.67 -3.33
CA GLY A 143 -5.84 16.13 -4.16
C GLY A 143 -7.24 16.08 -3.51
N GLY A 144 -7.43 16.54 -2.28
CA GLY A 144 -8.74 16.53 -1.58
C GLY A 144 -9.29 15.13 -1.20
N ALA A 145 -8.43 14.12 -1.13
CA ALA A 145 -8.72 12.76 -0.70
C ALA A 145 -8.55 12.57 0.84
N GLY A 146 -9.69 12.51 1.53
CA GLY A 146 -9.82 12.36 2.99
C GLY A 146 -9.23 11.08 3.58
N GLY A 147 -7.93 11.10 3.86
CA GLY A 147 -7.25 10.13 4.73
C GLY A 147 -5.91 10.66 5.22
N GLY A 148 -5.46 10.19 6.39
CA GLY A 148 -4.37 10.81 7.14
C GLY A 148 -2.98 10.36 6.69
N TRP A 149 -2.09 11.32 6.43
CA TRP A 149 -0.66 11.05 6.29
C TRP A 149 0.04 11.03 7.64
N ILE A 150 0.81 9.98 7.92
CA ILE A 150 1.68 9.91 9.11
C ILE A 150 3.15 9.92 8.67
N GLN A 151 3.86 10.94 9.14
CA GLN A 151 5.31 11.07 8.96
C GLN A 151 6.03 10.43 10.16
N LEU A 152 6.90 9.46 9.90
CA LEU A 152 7.67 8.75 10.93
C LEU A 152 9.12 9.25 11.00
N ASP A 153 9.62 9.50 12.21
CA ASP A 153 11.02 9.81 12.48
C ASP A 153 11.77 8.53 12.90
N TYR A 154 12.78 8.16 12.12
CA TYR A 154 13.54 6.92 12.27
C TYR A 154 14.30 6.81 13.60
N GLN A 155 14.75 7.92 14.21
CA GLN A 155 15.52 7.86 15.45
C GLN A 155 14.64 7.82 16.71
N ARG A 156 13.33 8.04 16.58
CA ARG A 156 12.38 8.05 17.70
C ARG A 156 11.32 6.97 17.59
N LEU A 157 11.53 5.94 16.77
CA LEU A 157 10.61 4.79 16.68
C LEU A 157 10.35 4.14 18.06
N GLN A 158 11.29 4.27 18.99
CA GLN A 158 11.21 3.76 20.37
C GLN A 158 10.65 4.77 21.39
N ASP A 159 10.62 6.07 21.07
CA ASP A 159 10.31 7.17 22.02
C ASP A 159 8.92 7.79 21.80
N VAL A 160 8.00 7.05 21.17
CA VAL A 160 6.67 7.54 20.83
C VAL A 160 5.73 7.37 22.02
N HIS A 161 5.73 8.34 22.92
CA HIS A 161 4.60 8.58 23.82
C HIS A 161 3.62 9.54 23.14
N LEU A 162 2.39 9.06 22.91
CA LEU A 162 1.25 9.85 22.44
C LEU A 162 0.51 10.48 23.63
#